data_AF-A0A7X0SKZ3-F1
#
_entry.id   AF-A0A7X0SKZ3-F1
#
_cell.length_a   1.000
_cell.length_b   1.000
_cell.length_c   1.000
_cell.angle_alpha   90.00
_cell.angle_beta   90.00
_cell.angle_gamma   90.00
#
_symmetry.space_group_name_H-M   'P 1'
#
loop_
_entity.id
_entity.type
_entity.pdbx_description
1 polymer ?
#
loop_
_entity_poly.entity_id
_entity_poly.type
_entity_poly.pdbx_seq_one_letter_code
_entity_poly.pdbx_strand_id
1 'polypeptide(L)'
;MEIKQGVTNRGFDIIIFEDFYGIECSIQKSSIATEDAIWFGCSEANPRIMANQTLGGGTGWVPYPMPKRVAMDTRMHLTRDQVKELLPILNAFVETGELPNLSEGGQE
;
A
#
# COMPACT_ATOMS: atom_id res chain seq x y z
N MET A 1 12.22 -6.20 -8.39
CA MET A 1 11.63 -4.87 -8.10
C MET A 1 12.76 -3.85 -8.04
N GLU A 2 12.66 -2.74 -8.76
CA GLU A 2 13.58 -1.60 -8.59
C GLU A 2 13.13 -0.78 -7.38
N ILE A 3 14.08 -0.34 -6.55
CA ILE A 3 13.81 0.43 -5.32
C ILE A 3 14.57 1.75 -5.42
N LYS A 4 13.85 2.87 -5.28
CA LYS A 4 14.40 4.23 -5.38
C LYS A 4 14.25 4.96 -4.06
N GLN A 5 15.33 5.55 -3.57
CA GLN A 5 15.32 6.40 -2.37
C GLN A 5 15.18 7.88 -2.76
N GLY A 6 14.52 8.66 -1.90
CA GLY A 6 14.37 10.09 -2.09
C GLY A 6 13.92 10.79 -0.81
N VAL A 7 13.57 12.06 -0.96
CA VAL A 7 13.08 12.92 0.13
C VAL A 7 11.86 13.68 -0.36
N THR A 8 10.81 13.75 0.46
CA THR A 8 9.60 14.54 0.17
C THR A 8 9.89 16.04 0.20
N ASN A 9 8.99 16.84 -0.37
CA ASN A 9 9.07 18.32 -0.31
C ASN A 9 9.11 18.89 1.12
N ARG A 10 8.72 18.10 2.12
CA ARG A 10 8.74 18.47 3.54
C ARG A 10 9.97 17.93 4.29
N GLY A 11 10.93 17.33 3.59
CA GLY A 11 12.18 16.85 4.18
C GLY A 11 12.11 15.45 4.82
N PHE A 12 11.03 14.68 4.59
CA PHE A 12 10.91 13.32 5.10
C PHE A 12 11.40 12.28 4.09
N ASP A 13 12.08 11.24 4.58
CA ASP A 13 12.54 10.12 3.76
C ASP A 13 11.38 9.39 3.07
N ILE A 14 11.62 8.98 1.83
CA ILE A 14 10.69 8.17 1.04
C ILE A 14 11.45 7.13 0.21
N ILE A 15 10.86 5.95 0.09
CA ILE A 15 11.26 4.87 -0.79
C ILE A 15 10.11 4.61 -1.76
N ILE A 16 10.40 4.52 -3.05
CA ILE A 16 9.44 4.29 -4.13
C ILE A 16 9.81 2.99 -4.85
N PHE A 17 8.80 2.19 -5.18
CA PHE A 17 8.93 0.95 -5.94
C PHE A 17 7.63 0.62 -6.68
N GLU A 18 7.65 -0.39 -7.54
CA GLU A 18 6.46 -0.88 -8.23
C GLU A 18 6.07 -2.27 -7.74
N ASP A 19 4.77 -2.51 -7.58
CA ASP A 19 4.23 -3.84 -7.30
C ASP A 19 4.31 -4.78 -8.53
N PHE A 20 3.80 -6.01 -8.39
CA PHE A 20 3.79 -6.99 -9.48
C PHE A 20 3.02 -6.52 -10.73
N TYR A 21 2.05 -5.61 -10.57
CA TYR A 21 1.25 -5.03 -11.65
C TYR A 21 1.80 -3.71 -12.17
N GLY A 22 2.99 -3.29 -11.75
CA GLY A 22 3.58 -2.00 -12.14
C GLY A 22 2.90 -0.81 -11.47
N ILE A 23 2.14 -1.00 -10.38
CA ILE A 23 1.54 0.10 -9.62
C ILE A 23 2.60 0.67 -8.69
N GLU A 24 2.78 2.00 -8.76
CA GLU A 24 3.70 2.70 -7.87
C GLU A 24 3.23 2.64 -6.41
N CYS A 25 4.14 2.17 -5.56
CA CYS A 25 4.01 2.07 -4.13
C CYS A 25 5.11 2.87 -3.43
N SER A 26 4.86 3.26 -2.19
CA SER A 26 5.85 3.96 -1.37
C SER A 26 5.88 3.50 0.07
N ILE A 27 7.05 3.64 0.68
CA ILE A 27 7.26 3.68 2.13
C ILE A 27 7.81 5.05 2.46
N GLN A 28 7.09 5.82 3.29
CA GLN A 28 7.44 7.20 3.60
C GLN A 28 7.44 7.42 5.11
N LYS A 29 8.45 8.11 5.66
CA LYS A 29 8.43 8.52 7.06
C LYS A 29 7.22 9.44 7.32
N SER A 30 6.45 9.12 8.35
CA SER A 30 5.30 9.94 8.74
C SER A 30 5.76 11.22 9.44
N SER A 31 4.98 12.29 9.27
CA SER A 31 5.19 13.56 9.97
C SER A 31 4.46 13.64 11.31
N ILE A 32 3.90 12.55 11.81
CA ILE A 32 3.25 12.54 13.13
C ILE A 32 4.31 12.76 14.22
N ALA A 33 4.05 13.68 15.14
CA ALA A 33 5.03 14.10 16.14
C ALA A 33 5.09 13.15 17.35
N THR A 34 4.01 12.42 17.61
CA THR A 34 3.85 11.63 18.84
C THR A 34 4.51 10.26 18.75
N GLU A 35 4.67 9.72 17.54
CA GLU A 35 5.10 8.33 17.34
C GLU A 35 5.99 8.15 16.12
N ASP A 36 6.86 7.15 16.19
CA ASP A 36 7.58 6.68 15.02
C ASP A 36 6.66 5.86 14.11
N ALA A 37 6.24 6.47 13.01
CA ALA A 37 5.36 5.81 12.04
C ALA A 37 5.79 6.02 10.59
N ILE A 38 5.29 5.16 9.71
CA ILE A 38 5.47 5.21 8.26
C ILE A 38 4.12 5.16 7.54
N TRP A 39 4.07 5.75 6.36
CA TRP A 39 3.04 5.47 5.36
C TRP A 39 3.53 4.36 4.45
N PHE A 40 2.73 3.31 4.22
CA PHE A 40 3.07 2.18 3.37
C PHE A 40 1.90 1.75 2.50
N GLY A 41 2.05 1.79 1.17
CA GLY A 41 1.06 1.29 0.21
C GLY A 41 1.15 1.97 -1.15
N CYS A 42 0.08 1.86 -1.95
CA CYS A 42 -0.01 2.47 -3.28
C CYS A 42 -0.02 4.00 -3.17
N SER A 43 0.75 4.69 -4.02
CA SER A 43 0.80 6.16 -4.06
C SER A 43 -0.54 6.76 -4.50
N GLU A 44 -1.22 6.11 -5.45
CA GLU A 44 -2.46 6.60 -6.08
C GLU A 44 -3.53 5.50 -6.17
N ALA A 45 -4.80 5.87 -6.04
CA ALA A 45 -5.92 4.91 -6.02
C ALA A 45 -6.27 4.36 -7.41
N ASN A 46 -5.98 5.11 -8.48
CA ASN A 46 -6.21 4.75 -9.88
C ASN A 46 -7.54 4.01 -10.14
N PRO A 47 -8.68 4.63 -9.79
CA PRO A 47 -10.00 4.02 -9.90
C PRO A 47 -10.33 3.69 -11.36
N ARG A 48 -10.89 2.49 -11.56
CA ARG A 48 -11.20 1.92 -12.87
C ARG A 48 -12.59 1.30 -12.87
N ILE A 49 -13.24 1.35 -14.03
CA ILE A 49 -14.54 0.73 -14.27
C ILE A 49 -14.46 -0.15 -15.53
N MET A 50 -15.24 -1.23 -15.59
CA MET A 50 -15.36 -2.03 -16.81
C MET A 50 -15.98 -1.18 -17.93
N ALA A 51 -15.36 -1.16 -19.11
CA ALA A 51 -15.80 -0.33 -20.23
C ALA A 51 -17.27 -0.56 -20.63
N ASN A 52 -17.76 -1.80 -20.53
CA ASN A 52 -19.15 -2.15 -20.81
C ASN A 52 -20.19 -1.55 -19.85
N GLN A 53 -19.76 -1.03 -18.69
CA GLN A 53 -20.62 -0.30 -17.74
C GLN A 53 -20.68 1.19 -18.06
N THR A 54 -19.86 1.68 -19.00
CA THR A 54 -19.88 3.06 -19.44
C THR A 54 -20.86 3.23 -20.61
N LEU A 55 -21.33 4.47 -20.83
CA LEU A 55 -22.19 4.78 -21.99
C LEU A 55 -21.53 4.46 -23.34
N GLY A 56 -20.19 4.45 -23.40
CA GLY A 56 -19.44 4.12 -24.62
C GLY A 56 -19.36 2.63 -24.93
N GLY A 57 -19.67 1.76 -23.96
CA GLY A 57 -19.48 0.31 -24.08
C GLY A 57 -18.01 -0.11 -24.23
N GLY A 58 -17.78 -1.36 -24.62
CA GLY A 58 -16.44 -1.90 -24.92
C GLY A 58 -15.97 -3.00 -23.98
N THR A 59 -14.66 -3.27 -24.00
CA THR A 59 -14.01 -4.32 -23.20
C THR A 59 -12.84 -3.74 -22.39
N GLY A 60 -12.46 -4.44 -21.31
CA GLY A 60 -11.35 -4.03 -20.44
C GLY A 60 -11.70 -2.96 -19.39
N TRP A 61 -10.67 -2.54 -18.66
CA TRP A 61 -10.76 -1.53 -17.60
C TRP A 61 -10.41 -0.15 -18.14
N VAL A 62 -11.28 0.83 -17.87
CA VAL A 62 -11.06 2.24 -18.23
C VAL A 62 -11.02 3.13 -17.00
N PRO A 63 -10.34 4.29 -17.03
CA PRO A 63 -10.31 5.22 -15.90
C PRO A 63 -11.72 5.64 -15.46
N TYR A 64 -11.94 5.68 -14.15
CA TYR A 64 -13.20 6.14 -13.56
C TYR A 64 -12.98 7.50 -12.85
N PRO A 65 -13.63 8.58 -13.28
CA PRO A 65 -13.43 9.88 -12.67
C PRO A 65 -14.04 9.93 -11.26
N MET A 66 -13.22 10.29 -10.27
CA MET A 66 -13.69 10.45 -8.88
C MET A 66 -14.10 11.89 -8.58
N PRO A 67 -15.15 12.10 -7.77
CA PRO A 67 -15.49 13.44 -7.32
C PRO A 67 -14.35 14.07 -6.51
N LYS A 68 -14.08 15.36 -6.74
CA LYS A 68 -12.96 16.09 -6.09
C LYS A 68 -13.03 16.17 -4.56
N ARG A 69 -14.18 15.86 -3.97
CA ARG A 69 -14.42 15.92 -2.51
C ARG A 69 -14.42 14.54 -1.85
N VAL A 70 -13.90 13.53 -2.55
CA VAL A 70 -13.73 12.18 -2.02
C VAL A 70 -12.26 11.98 -1.70
N ALA A 71 -11.97 11.61 -0.45
CA ALA A 71 -10.66 11.12 -0.04
C ALA A 71 -10.59 9.61 -0.26
N MET A 72 -9.41 9.12 -0.64
CA MET A 72 -9.14 7.70 -0.81
C MET A 72 -7.87 7.37 -0.04
N ASP A 73 -7.99 6.50 0.96
CA ASP A 73 -6.85 6.05 1.75
C ASP A 73 -6.25 4.81 1.09
N THR A 74 -5.10 4.97 0.43
CA THR A 74 -4.40 3.91 -0.31
C THR A 74 -3.16 3.39 0.42
N ARG A 75 -2.79 4.04 1.52
CA ARG A 75 -1.60 3.75 2.31
C ARG A 75 -1.98 3.53 3.75
N MET A 76 -1.37 2.52 4.36
CA MET A 76 -1.46 2.26 5.79
C MET A 76 -0.56 3.23 6.54
N HIS A 77 -1.03 3.78 7.66
CA HIS A 77 -0.19 4.52 8.62
C HIS A 77 0.20 3.58 9.74
N LEU A 78 1.44 3.08 9.70
CA LEU A 78 1.90 2.01 10.57
C LEU A 78 2.93 2.51 11.58
N THR A 79 2.71 2.21 12.86
CA THR A 79 3.71 2.39 13.92
C THR A 79 4.74 1.25 13.88
N ARG A 80 5.83 1.42 14.63
CA ARG A 80 6.85 0.37 14.81
C ARG A 80 6.27 -0.94 15.35
N ASP A 81 5.35 -0.86 16.30
CA ASP A 81 4.71 -2.04 16.90
C ASP A 81 3.83 -2.77 15.89
N GLN A 82 3.03 -2.03 15.10
CA GLN A 82 2.24 -2.64 14.03
C GLN A 82 3.12 -3.29 12.97
N VAL A 83 4.24 -2.66 12.59
CA VAL A 83 5.21 -3.28 11.67
C VAL A 83 5.79 -4.55 12.29
N LYS A 84 6.10 -4.56 13.58
CA LYS A 84 6.61 -5.74 14.29
C LYS A 84 5.66 -6.93 14.21
N GLU A 85 4.34 -6.70 14.30
CA GLU A 85 3.32 -7.74 14.15
C GLU A 85 3.20 -8.24 12.69
N LEU A 86 3.46 -7.38 11.70
CA LEU A 86 3.41 -7.76 10.29
C LEU A 86 4.64 -8.57 9.84
N LEU A 87 5.82 -8.32 10.41
CA LEU A 87 7.08 -8.94 9.97
C LEU A 87 7.06 -10.48 10.01
N PRO A 88 6.59 -11.17 11.08
CA PRO A 88 6.50 -12.62 11.09
C PRO A 88 5.63 -13.18 9.97
N ILE A 89 4.52 -12.50 9.65
CA ILE A 89 3.59 -12.87 8.57
C ILE A 89 4.29 -12.77 7.21
N LEU A 90 4.96 -11.65 6.96
CA LEU A 90 5.68 -11.42 5.70
C LEU A 90 6.88 -12.36 5.54
N ASN A 91 7.61 -12.63 6.62
CA ASN A 91 8.72 -13.58 6.60
C ASN A 91 8.25 -15.00 6.28
N ALA A 92 7.14 -15.46 6.88
CA ALA A 92 6.57 -16.78 6.55
C ALA A 92 6.21 -16.90 5.06
N PHE A 93 5.65 -15.85 4.46
CA PHE A 93 5.36 -15.81 3.03
C PHE A 93 6.63 -15.85 2.18
N VAL A 94 7.70 -15.14 2.56
CA VAL A 94 8.99 -15.18 1.84
C VAL A 94 9.57 -16.60 1.85
N GLU A 95 9.50 -17.31 2.98
CA GLU A 95 10.07 -18.64 3.12
C GLU A 95 9.25 -19.74 2.45
N THR A 96 7.92 -19.62 2.45
CA THR A 96 7.02 -20.74 2.08
C THR A 96 6.11 -20.47 0.89
N GLY A 97 5.89 -19.21 0.54
CA GLY A 97 4.83 -18.78 -0.37
C GLY A 97 3.42 -18.76 0.24
N GLU A 98 3.28 -19.13 1.51
CA GLU A 98 2.00 -19.25 2.22
C GLU A 98 1.93 -18.30 3.44
N LEU A 99 0.72 -17.98 3.89
CA LEU A 99 0.50 -17.23 5.13
C LEU A 99 0.57 -18.16 6.35
N PRO A 100 1.09 -17.70 7.51
CA PRO A 100 1.16 -18.52 8.70
C PRO A 100 -0.25 -18.80 9.24
N ASN A 101 -0.43 -19.97 9.85
CA ASN A 101 -1.67 -20.28 10.55
C ASN A 101 -1.71 -19.53 11.90
N LEU A 102 -2.62 -18.57 12.02
CA LEU A 102 -2.79 -17.77 13.24
C LEU A 102 -3.65 -18.47 14.31
N SER A 103 -4.21 -19.65 14.03
CA SER A 103 -5.12 -20.35 14.95
C SER A 103 -4.41 -21.07 16.10
N GLU A 104 -3.08 -21.11 16.14
CA GLU A 104 -2.30 -21.80 17.18
C GLU A 104 -1.71 -20.85 18.24
N GLY A 105 -1.94 -19.53 18.13
CA GLY A 105 -1.36 -18.52 19.04
C GLY A 105 -2.23 -18.15 20.25
N GLY A 106 -3.14 -19.01 20.67
CA GLY A 106 -4.09 -18.75 21.76
C GLY A 106 -4.00 -19.76 22.88
N GLN A 107 -2.88 -19.78 23.61
CA GLN A 107 -2.74 -20.09 25.04
C GLN A 107 -1.26 -20.28 25.36
N GLU A 108 -0.66 -19.28 26.02
CA GLU A 108 0.25 -19.43 27.17
C GLU A 108 0.25 -18.13 27.98
#